data_AF-A0A3N4RT07-F1
#
_entry.id   AF-A0A3N4RT07-F1
#
_cell.length_a   1.000
_cell.length_b   1.000
_cell.length_c   1.000
_cell.angle_alpha   90.00
_cell.angle_beta   90.00
_cell.angle_gamma   90.00
#
_symmetry.space_group_name_H-M   'P 1'
#
loop_
_entity.id
_entity.type
_entity.pdbx_description
1 polymer ?
#
loop_
_entity_poly.entity_id
_entity_poly.type
_entity_poly.pdbx_seq_one_letter_code
_entity_poly.pdbx_strand_id
1 'polypeptide(L)'
;MAELHPVRRSRLAAGLTRLADWALRTRRRLWLCSFALFLALAGAWAAATPLGASPDEHAHFIRAAAVARGQLGGPEVMVKHTVAGVDSEFSETGVQLPAWYAQLPTEHECYSWKTAVPANCAPKIGSGGPTAQATTAAGRYHPAYYLYVGLPSLVTDGPTALYLMRLASAVLCAALLASAVVTTAEWRNRRPAMTGLLVAATPTALFLAGMVNPSGGEIAAGVLVWSAMLAVLRSPDPLLLNRRLARLGIGGLVLIDIRPLGLLWFAGAAVVGLLGHRRGALRPLLRRKALWAWTLLLGIASAGALLWSRNHPDHSVITLPDWYNSPSVAAKVAFDNSMDYIHQMIGWFGWLDTKPPVVTWVVWTGAVGLLAVLTVVFCRRRDSLAVFLVAVGIVLAPPAAQAAQYHLGPVWQGRYLMPFAVGLPLLCGAVLADRAASGGPALPWRRITATVVIPLALVNVAAFYWTLHRFVVGATGSLVNRHAHWLPPGGWVVWTALYAVAALLLVVPAFASDRGEDPAAAGRAGRRRHRLRADDPPLAAVD
;
A
#
# COMPACT_ATOMS: atom_id res chain seq x y z
N MET A 1 -10.18 49.45 12.81
CA MET A 1 -10.74 48.08 12.76
C MET A 1 -11.27 47.84 11.36
N ALA A 2 -10.48 47.19 10.49
CA ALA A 2 -10.94 46.83 9.16
C ALA A 2 -11.64 45.47 9.24
N GLU A 3 -12.95 45.45 8.97
CA GLU A 3 -13.72 44.22 8.81
C GLU A 3 -13.13 43.41 7.64
N LEU A 4 -12.50 42.28 7.96
CA LEU A 4 -12.11 41.28 6.98
C LEU A 4 -13.39 40.65 6.42
N HIS A 5 -13.84 41.12 5.26
CA HIS A 5 -14.91 40.49 4.50
C HIS A 5 -14.65 38.99 4.33
N PRO A 6 -15.65 38.12 4.60
CA PRO A 6 -15.49 36.68 4.41
C PRO A 6 -15.31 36.39 2.92
N VAL A 7 -14.13 35.90 2.54
CA VAL A 7 -13.81 35.44 1.19
C VAL A 7 -14.87 34.44 0.75
N ARG A 8 -15.71 34.81 -0.24
CA ARG A 8 -16.72 33.93 -0.84
C ARG A 8 -16.03 32.66 -1.33
N ARG A 9 -16.36 31.51 -0.72
CA ARG A 9 -15.89 30.21 -1.20
C ARG A 9 -16.40 29.99 -2.63
N SER A 10 -15.53 29.56 -3.53
CA SER A 10 -15.95 29.20 -4.90
C SER A 10 -17.01 28.07 -4.85
N ARG A 11 -17.93 28.06 -5.83
CA ARG A 11 -18.98 27.03 -5.91
C ARG A 11 -18.41 25.60 -5.90
N LEU A 12 -17.27 25.40 -6.56
CA LEU A 12 -16.52 24.14 -6.59
C LEU A 12 -16.04 23.71 -5.19
N ALA A 13 -15.45 24.64 -4.43
CA ALA A 13 -15.01 24.38 -3.06
C ALA A 13 -16.17 23.97 -2.15
N ALA A 14 -17.32 24.62 -2.29
CA ALA A 14 -18.52 24.27 -1.53
C ALA A 14 -19.07 22.88 -1.92
N GLY A 15 -19.06 22.54 -3.21
CA GLY A 15 -19.45 21.23 -3.72
C GLY A 15 -18.58 20.09 -3.18
N LEU A 16 -17.25 20.25 -3.25
CA LEU A 16 -16.29 19.26 -2.73
C LEU A 16 -16.48 19.02 -1.24
N THR A 17 -16.66 20.07 -0.44
CA THR A 17 -16.92 19.92 0.99
C THR A 17 -18.24 19.19 1.28
N ARG A 18 -19.32 19.50 0.54
CA ARG A 18 -20.60 18.78 0.69
C ARG A 18 -20.49 17.30 0.35
N LEU A 19 -19.79 16.96 -0.75
CA LEU A 19 -19.55 15.58 -1.15
C LEU A 19 -18.71 14.84 -0.09
N ALA A 20 -17.66 15.49 0.42
CA ALA A 20 -16.82 14.95 1.48
C ALA A 20 -17.62 14.71 2.77
N ASP A 21 -18.39 15.69 3.23
CA ASP A 21 -19.21 15.58 4.44
C ASP A 21 -20.31 14.50 4.28
N TRP A 22 -20.84 14.33 3.06
CA TRP A 22 -21.75 13.24 2.72
C TRP A 22 -21.09 11.86 2.85
N ALA A 23 -19.86 11.70 2.36
CA ALA A 23 -19.09 10.45 2.43
C ALA A 23 -18.73 10.10 3.88
N LEU A 24 -18.34 11.11 4.66
CA LEU A 24 -17.95 10.97 6.07
C LEU A 24 -19.13 10.94 7.05
N ARG A 25 -20.38 11.01 6.56
CA ARG A 25 -21.59 10.99 7.39
C ARG A 25 -21.62 9.79 8.34
N THR A 26 -21.20 8.62 7.89
CA THR A 26 -21.03 7.43 8.73
C THR A 26 -19.73 6.71 8.40
N ARG A 27 -19.18 5.99 9.37
CA ARG A 27 -17.95 5.19 9.18
C ARG A 27 -18.15 4.07 8.15
N ARG A 28 -19.34 3.45 8.15
CA ARG A 28 -19.71 2.42 7.17
C ARG A 28 -19.75 3.00 5.75
N ARG A 29 -20.35 4.17 5.57
CA ARG A 29 -20.39 4.83 4.26
C ARG A 29 -18.98 5.18 3.79
N LEU A 30 -18.17 5.79 4.64
CA LEU A 30 -16.78 6.12 4.30
C LEU A 30 -16.01 4.87 3.88
N TRP A 31 -16.13 3.78 4.65
CA TRP A 31 -15.49 2.50 4.33
C TRP A 31 -15.93 1.98 2.96
N LEU A 32 -17.25 1.92 2.70
CA LEU A 32 -17.78 1.43 1.42
C LEU A 32 -17.35 2.30 0.23
N CYS A 33 -17.34 3.63 0.37
CA CYS A 33 -16.89 4.53 -0.69
C CYS A 33 -15.39 4.35 -0.94
N SER A 34 -14.57 4.35 0.11
CA SER A 34 -13.12 4.14 -0.03
C SER A 34 -12.78 2.77 -0.58
N PHE A 35 -13.50 1.72 -0.16
CA PHE A 35 -13.36 0.37 -0.68
C PHE A 35 -13.65 0.33 -2.19
N ALA A 36 -14.79 0.89 -2.61
CA ALA A 36 -15.15 0.94 -4.03
C ALA A 36 -14.12 1.74 -4.86
N LEU A 37 -13.61 2.85 -4.33
CA LEU A 37 -12.60 3.66 -5.03
C LEU A 37 -11.25 2.95 -5.15
N PHE A 38 -10.73 2.34 -4.08
CA PHE A 38 -9.49 1.57 -4.16
C PHE A 38 -9.65 0.32 -5.02
N LEU A 39 -10.81 -0.34 -4.98
CA LEU A 39 -11.12 -1.47 -5.85
C LEU A 39 -11.18 -1.04 -7.32
N ALA A 40 -11.75 0.12 -7.63
CA ALA A 40 -11.77 0.67 -8.99
C ALA A 40 -10.35 1.00 -9.48
N LEU A 41 -9.50 1.59 -8.63
CA LEU A 41 -8.11 1.91 -8.97
C LEU A 41 -7.26 0.64 -9.19
N ALA A 42 -7.31 -0.31 -8.26
CA ALA A 42 -6.59 -1.57 -8.36
C ALA A 42 -7.14 -2.46 -9.49
N GLY A 43 -8.47 -2.50 -9.67
CA GLY A 43 -9.13 -3.23 -10.75
C GLY A 43 -8.81 -2.66 -12.14
N ALA A 44 -8.70 -1.32 -12.25
CA ALA A 44 -8.22 -0.70 -13.48
C ALA A 44 -6.77 -1.07 -13.78
N TRP A 45 -5.86 -1.11 -12.78
CA TRP A 45 -4.52 -1.66 -12.98
C TRP A 45 -4.54 -3.12 -13.39
N ALA A 46 -5.38 -3.93 -12.73
CA ALA A 46 -5.53 -5.35 -13.02
C ALA A 46 -5.93 -5.62 -14.48
N ALA A 47 -6.79 -4.79 -15.06
CA ALA A 47 -7.23 -4.91 -16.44
C ALA A 47 -6.27 -4.26 -17.44
N ALA A 48 -5.73 -3.08 -17.12
CA ALA A 48 -4.88 -2.26 -17.98
C ALA A 48 -3.43 -2.75 -18.11
N THR A 49 -3.04 -3.73 -17.30
CA THR A 49 -1.72 -4.36 -17.34
C THR A 49 -1.84 -5.71 -18.05
N PRO A 50 -1.01 -6.04 -19.05
CA PRO A 50 -0.97 -7.40 -19.62
C PRO A 50 -0.75 -8.45 -18.53
N LEU A 51 -1.29 -9.65 -18.71
CA LEU A 51 -1.07 -10.75 -17.77
C LEU A 51 0.43 -11.04 -17.70
N GLY A 52 0.98 -11.35 -16.52
CA GLY A 52 2.42 -11.61 -16.38
C GLY A 52 3.34 -10.39 -16.50
N ALA A 53 2.82 -9.18 -16.76
CA ALA A 53 3.64 -7.97 -16.86
C ALA A 53 4.00 -7.34 -15.51
N SER A 54 3.47 -7.82 -14.37
CA SER A 54 3.99 -7.45 -13.05
C SER A 54 5.17 -8.37 -12.69
N PRO A 55 6.19 -7.88 -11.96
CA PRO A 55 7.36 -8.71 -11.73
C PRO A 55 6.97 -9.97 -10.94
N ASP A 56 7.49 -11.10 -11.42
CA ASP A 56 7.30 -12.44 -10.85
C ASP A 56 5.84 -12.93 -10.79
N GLU A 57 4.92 -12.23 -11.48
CA GLU A 57 3.48 -12.50 -11.34
C GLU A 57 3.09 -13.89 -11.85
N HIS A 58 3.75 -14.40 -12.89
CA HIS A 58 3.53 -15.76 -13.38
C HIS A 58 3.78 -16.81 -12.28
N ALA A 59 4.86 -16.66 -11.49
CA ALA A 59 5.18 -17.56 -10.39
C ALA A 59 4.09 -17.46 -9.29
N HIS A 60 3.57 -16.26 -9.05
CA HIS A 60 2.49 -16.04 -8.10
C HIS A 60 1.13 -16.60 -8.57
N PHE A 61 0.82 -16.58 -9.87
CA PHE A 61 -0.35 -17.25 -10.43
C PHE A 61 -0.28 -18.76 -10.25
N ILE A 62 0.86 -19.37 -10.59
CA ILE A 62 1.10 -20.81 -10.42
C ILE A 62 0.98 -21.20 -8.94
N ARG A 63 1.61 -20.43 -8.04
CA ARG A 63 1.51 -20.65 -6.58
C ARG A 63 0.09 -20.52 -6.07
N ALA A 64 -0.66 -19.51 -6.50
CA ALA A 64 -2.06 -19.29 -6.13
C ALA A 64 -2.93 -20.48 -6.57
N ALA A 65 -2.81 -20.91 -7.83
CA ALA A 65 -3.56 -22.01 -8.38
C ALA A 65 -3.26 -23.34 -7.69
N ALA A 66 -1.99 -23.59 -7.35
CA ALA A 66 -1.54 -24.79 -6.64
C ALA A 66 -2.07 -24.83 -5.21
N VAL A 67 -1.89 -23.75 -4.43
CA VAL A 67 -2.35 -23.66 -3.04
C VAL A 67 -3.87 -23.79 -2.95
N ALA A 68 -4.63 -23.18 -3.86
CA ALA A 68 -6.08 -23.32 -3.93
C ALA A 68 -6.54 -24.77 -4.17
N ARG A 69 -5.69 -25.60 -4.79
CA ARG A 69 -5.92 -27.04 -5.00
C ARG A 69 -5.29 -27.92 -3.91
N GLY A 70 -4.84 -27.34 -2.80
CA GLY A 70 -4.24 -28.06 -1.67
C GLY A 70 -2.77 -28.42 -1.82
N GLN A 71 -2.10 -27.99 -2.90
CA GLN A 71 -0.67 -28.23 -3.11
C GLN A 71 0.15 -27.14 -2.39
N LEU A 72 0.29 -27.28 -1.07
CA LEU A 72 1.00 -26.31 -0.21
C LEU A 72 2.52 -26.34 -0.42
N GLY A 73 3.07 -27.47 -0.84
CA GLY A 73 4.45 -27.68 -1.23
C GLY A 73 4.52 -28.60 -2.45
N GLY A 74 5.72 -29.06 -2.77
CA GLY A 74 5.96 -29.95 -3.91
C GLY A 74 7.43 -30.33 -4.00
N PRO A 75 7.79 -31.26 -4.90
CA PRO A 75 9.19 -31.61 -5.13
C PRO A 75 9.97 -30.38 -5.60
N GLU A 76 11.24 -30.33 -5.25
CA GLU A 76 12.17 -29.35 -5.78
C GLU A 76 12.48 -29.64 -7.24
N VAL A 77 12.43 -28.61 -8.08
CA VAL A 77 12.81 -28.66 -9.49
C VAL A 77 13.85 -27.57 -9.72
N MET A 78 15.05 -27.98 -10.16
CA MET A 78 16.12 -27.04 -10.47
C MET A 78 15.86 -26.41 -11.83
N VAL A 79 15.71 -25.09 -11.84
CA VAL A 79 15.43 -24.29 -13.05
C VAL A 79 16.61 -23.36 -13.28
N LYS A 80 17.06 -23.27 -14.54
CA LYS A 80 18.14 -22.35 -14.91
C LYS A 80 17.65 -20.91 -14.87
N HIS A 81 18.42 -20.06 -14.22
CA HIS A 81 18.17 -18.62 -14.12
C HIS A 81 19.48 -17.86 -14.27
N THR A 82 19.40 -16.62 -14.74
CA THR A 82 20.58 -15.76 -14.87
C THR A 82 20.54 -14.66 -13.80
N VAL A 83 21.54 -14.63 -12.92
CA VAL A 83 21.68 -13.63 -11.86
C VAL A 83 22.88 -12.75 -12.18
N ALA A 84 22.63 -11.44 -12.32
CA ALA A 84 23.69 -10.47 -12.66
C ALA A 84 24.54 -10.87 -13.88
N GLY A 85 23.92 -11.52 -14.87
CA GLY A 85 24.59 -11.99 -16.11
C GLY A 85 25.32 -13.33 -15.98
N VAL A 86 25.18 -14.04 -14.85
CA VAL A 86 25.82 -15.34 -14.60
C VAL A 86 24.75 -16.42 -14.46
N ASP A 87 24.95 -17.56 -15.12
CA ASP A 87 24.05 -18.70 -15.03
C ASP A 87 24.09 -19.33 -13.63
N SER A 88 22.90 -19.56 -13.11
CA SER A 88 22.60 -20.11 -11.78
C SER A 88 21.47 -21.13 -11.90
N GLU A 89 21.31 -21.96 -10.86
CA GLU A 89 20.21 -22.92 -10.78
C GLU A 89 19.37 -22.63 -9.54
N PHE A 90 18.08 -22.32 -9.74
CA PHE A 90 17.17 -21.99 -8.65
C PHE A 90 16.31 -23.20 -8.32
N SER A 91 16.15 -23.45 -7.02
CA SER A 91 15.16 -24.38 -6.49
C SER A 91 13.78 -23.76 -6.61
N GLU A 92 13.00 -24.24 -7.58
CA GLU A 92 11.57 -23.93 -7.68
C GLU A 92 10.73 -25.09 -7.14
N THR A 93 9.52 -24.77 -6.68
CA THR A 93 8.58 -25.82 -6.25
C THR A 93 7.79 -26.34 -7.45
N GLY A 94 7.93 -27.63 -7.75
CA GLY A 94 7.15 -28.33 -8.76
C GLY A 94 5.73 -28.60 -8.26
N VAL A 95 4.73 -28.27 -9.08
CA VAL A 95 3.31 -28.44 -8.79
C VAL A 95 2.59 -29.02 -10.00
N GLN A 96 1.48 -29.71 -9.75
CA GLN A 96 0.68 -30.35 -10.79
C GLN A 96 -0.54 -29.49 -11.12
N LEU A 97 -0.54 -28.88 -12.30
CA LEU A 97 -1.59 -27.98 -12.78
C LEU A 97 -1.96 -28.33 -14.23
N PRO A 98 -3.08 -27.83 -14.77
CA PRO A 98 -3.35 -27.94 -16.21
C PRO A 98 -2.15 -27.46 -17.04
N ALA A 99 -1.80 -28.20 -18.09
CA ALA A 99 -0.53 -28.05 -18.82
C ALA A 99 -0.27 -26.64 -19.36
N TRP A 100 -1.31 -25.84 -19.60
CA TRP A 100 -1.16 -24.46 -20.06
C TRP A 100 -0.44 -23.55 -19.05
N TYR A 101 -0.44 -23.86 -17.75
CA TYR A 101 0.30 -23.08 -16.73
C TYR A 101 1.81 -23.05 -16.99
N ALA A 102 2.37 -24.07 -17.66
CA ALA A 102 3.78 -24.12 -18.03
C ALA A 102 4.18 -23.06 -19.08
N GLN A 103 3.21 -22.38 -19.71
CA GLN A 103 3.43 -21.31 -20.67
C GLN A 103 3.62 -19.94 -20.00
N LEU A 104 3.12 -19.77 -18.76
CA LEU A 104 3.13 -18.48 -18.07
C LEU A 104 4.53 -17.88 -17.82
N PRO A 105 5.57 -18.69 -17.52
CA PRO A 105 6.91 -18.15 -17.33
C PRO A 105 7.48 -17.43 -18.54
N THR A 106 7.09 -17.78 -19.77
CA THR A 106 7.68 -17.22 -21.00
C THR A 106 6.79 -16.19 -21.70
N GLU A 107 5.52 -16.06 -21.31
CA GLU A 107 4.54 -15.20 -21.99
C GLU A 107 4.95 -13.72 -22.05
N HIS A 108 5.57 -13.22 -20.98
CA HIS A 108 5.96 -11.82 -20.85
C HIS A 108 7.28 -11.45 -21.57
N GLU A 109 8.10 -12.43 -21.94
CA GLU A 109 9.47 -12.23 -22.46
C GLU A 109 9.52 -11.44 -23.78
N CYS A 110 8.42 -11.42 -24.54
CA CYS A 110 8.38 -10.72 -25.81
C CYS A 110 8.38 -9.19 -25.66
N TYR A 111 7.85 -8.64 -24.56
CA TYR A 111 7.73 -7.19 -24.32
C TYR A 111 8.48 -6.71 -23.07
N SER A 112 8.82 -7.60 -22.14
CA SER A 112 9.60 -7.25 -20.96
C SER A 112 10.98 -6.76 -21.34
N TRP A 113 11.41 -5.66 -20.73
CA TRP A 113 12.67 -4.95 -21.01
C TRP A 113 12.78 -4.39 -22.44
N LYS A 114 11.72 -4.48 -23.25
CA LYS A 114 11.63 -3.94 -24.61
C LYS A 114 10.55 -2.88 -24.68
N THR A 115 10.87 -1.69 -24.19
CA THR A 115 9.90 -0.59 -23.97
C THR A 115 9.16 -0.13 -25.23
N ALA A 116 9.75 -0.29 -26.41
CA ALA A 116 9.13 0.04 -27.70
C ALA A 116 8.14 -1.03 -28.20
N VAL A 117 8.15 -2.24 -27.64
CA VAL A 117 7.32 -3.37 -28.11
C VAL A 117 5.99 -3.41 -27.34
N PRO A 118 4.84 -3.27 -28.04
CA PRO A 118 3.52 -3.42 -27.42
C PRO A 118 3.23 -4.88 -27.05
N ALA A 119 2.28 -5.07 -26.12
CA ALA A 119 2.03 -6.37 -25.48
C ALA A 119 1.35 -7.42 -26.39
N ASN A 120 0.92 -7.06 -27.60
CA ASN A 120 0.31 -8.01 -28.55
C ASN A 120 1.32 -8.99 -29.16
N CYS A 121 2.62 -8.81 -28.93
CA CYS A 121 3.62 -9.83 -29.27
C CYS A 121 3.47 -11.11 -28.45
N ALA A 122 2.77 -11.04 -27.31
CA ALA A 122 2.70 -12.14 -26.37
C ALA A 122 1.94 -13.33 -26.97
N PRO A 123 2.40 -14.57 -26.75
CA PRO A 123 1.67 -15.74 -27.17
C PRO A 123 0.31 -15.78 -26.49
N LYS A 124 -0.69 -16.36 -27.16
CA LYS A 124 -2.02 -16.53 -26.55
C LYS A 124 -1.92 -17.52 -25.39
N ILE A 125 -2.38 -17.10 -24.22
CA ILE A 125 -2.48 -17.96 -23.04
C ILE A 125 -3.55 -19.03 -23.28
N GLY A 126 -3.19 -20.29 -23.06
CA GLY A 126 -4.07 -21.44 -23.21
C GLY A 126 -5.13 -21.58 -22.10
N SER A 127 -5.90 -22.66 -22.17
CA SER A 127 -6.88 -23.08 -21.16
C SER A 127 -7.10 -24.59 -21.26
N GLY A 128 -7.34 -25.24 -20.13
CA GLY A 128 -7.62 -26.66 -20.01
C GLY A 128 -6.43 -27.56 -20.34
N GLY A 129 -6.73 -28.81 -20.68
CA GLY A 129 -5.71 -29.80 -21.00
C GLY A 129 -5.31 -30.68 -19.81
N PRO A 130 -4.43 -31.67 -20.05
CA PRO A 130 -4.03 -32.63 -19.04
C PRO A 130 -3.25 -31.95 -17.92
N THR A 131 -3.24 -32.57 -16.75
CA THR A 131 -2.36 -32.15 -15.66
C THR A 131 -0.91 -32.41 -16.04
N ALA A 132 -0.07 -31.40 -15.94
CA ALA A 132 1.37 -31.48 -16.14
C ALA A 132 2.10 -30.77 -14.98
N GLN A 133 3.41 -30.99 -14.91
CA GLN A 133 4.25 -30.27 -13.97
C GLN A 133 4.44 -28.82 -14.43
N ALA A 134 4.20 -27.89 -13.52
CA ALA A 134 4.59 -26.48 -13.61
C ALA A 134 5.49 -26.14 -12.42
N THR A 135 6.32 -25.11 -12.53
CA THR A 135 7.23 -24.69 -11.46
C THR A 135 6.90 -23.29 -10.98
N THR A 136 7.21 -23.00 -9.71
CA THR A 136 7.06 -21.66 -9.15
C THR A 136 8.18 -21.32 -8.17
N ALA A 137 8.83 -20.17 -8.42
CA ALA A 137 9.76 -19.54 -7.50
C ALA A 137 9.10 -19.02 -6.20
N ALA A 138 7.76 -18.94 -6.15
CA ALA A 138 7.02 -18.47 -4.99
C ALA A 138 6.64 -19.59 -3.99
N GLY A 139 7.14 -20.80 -4.18
CA GLY A 139 6.86 -21.96 -3.33
C GLY A 139 7.16 -21.74 -1.85
N ARG A 140 8.23 -20.99 -1.55
CA ARG A 140 8.68 -20.69 -0.18
C ARG A 140 7.74 -19.75 0.58
N TYR A 141 6.88 -19.02 -0.12
CA TYR A 141 6.02 -18.04 0.53
C TYR A 141 4.87 -18.73 1.23
N HIS A 142 4.46 -18.15 2.35
CA HIS A 142 3.43 -18.69 3.20
C HIS A 142 2.08 -18.76 2.44
N PRO A 143 1.31 -19.86 2.56
CA PRO A 143 0.20 -20.15 1.66
C PRO A 143 -1.05 -19.27 1.86
N ALA A 144 -1.19 -18.57 3.00
CA ALA A 144 -2.44 -17.89 3.36
C ALA A 144 -2.95 -16.89 2.31
N TYR A 145 -2.06 -16.04 1.78
CA TYR A 145 -2.42 -15.09 0.71
C TYR A 145 -2.86 -15.82 -0.57
N TYR A 146 -2.08 -16.83 -0.98
CA TYR A 146 -2.29 -17.62 -2.19
C TYR A 146 -3.57 -18.46 -2.16
N LEU A 147 -3.95 -18.95 -0.98
CA LEU A 147 -5.20 -19.66 -0.80
C LEU A 147 -6.39 -18.79 -1.19
N TYR A 148 -6.42 -17.54 -0.72
CA TYR A 148 -7.50 -16.61 -1.04
C TYR A 148 -7.48 -16.15 -2.50
N VAL A 149 -6.33 -15.67 -2.99
CA VAL A 149 -6.27 -15.14 -4.37
C VAL A 149 -6.36 -16.23 -5.43
N GLY A 150 -6.08 -17.49 -5.07
CA GLY A 150 -6.15 -18.63 -5.97
C GLY A 150 -7.54 -19.23 -6.18
N LEU A 151 -8.50 -18.94 -5.30
CA LEU A 151 -9.88 -19.48 -5.37
C LEU A 151 -10.53 -19.34 -6.76
N PRO A 152 -10.39 -18.22 -7.49
CA PRO A 152 -11.01 -18.09 -8.82
C PRO A 152 -10.56 -19.15 -9.83
N SER A 153 -9.34 -19.68 -9.71
CA SER A 153 -8.87 -20.75 -10.61
C SER A 153 -9.52 -22.10 -10.39
N LEU A 154 -10.30 -22.27 -9.32
CA LEU A 154 -11.11 -23.48 -9.11
C LEU A 154 -12.41 -23.42 -9.90
N VAL A 155 -12.88 -22.23 -10.25
CA VAL A 155 -14.20 -21.98 -10.87
C VAL A 155 -14.09 -21.80 -12.37
N THR A 156 -13.01 -21.18 -12.83
CA THR A 156 -12.76 -20.91 -14.26
C THR A 156 -11.28 -21.12 -14.57
N ASP A 157 -10.96 -21.18 -15.87
CA ASP A 157 -9.60 -21.41 -16.35
C ASP A 157 -9.11 -20.30 -17.31
N GLY A 158 -7.83 -20.35 -17.69
CA GLY A 158 -7.22 -19.46 -18.68
C GLY A 158 -7.17 -17.98 -18.25
N PRO A 159 -7.13 -17.03 -19.20
CA PRO A 159 -7.01 -15.59 -18.90
C PRO A 159 -8.06 -15.05 -17.94
N THR A 160 -9.31 -15.53 -18.04
CA THR A 160 -10.40 -15.12 -17.15
C THR A 160 -10.09 -15.46 -15.70
N ALA A 161 -9.53 -16.65 -15.43
CA ALA A 161 -9.11 -17.03 -14.08
C ALA A 161 -8.05 -16.08 -13.54
N LEU A 162 -7.04 -15.76 -14.35
CA LEU A 162 -5.93 -14.89 -13.95
C LEU A 162 -6.39 -13.46 -13.63
N TYR A 163 -7.31 -12.89 -14.43
CA TYR A 163 -7.91 -11.59 -14.12
C TYR A 163 -8.76 -11.61 -12.85
N LEU A 164 -9.51 -12.70 -12.60
CA LEU A 164 -10.28 -12.83 -11.36
C LEU A 164 -9.37 -13.02 -10.13
N MET A 165 -8.22 -13.69 -10.27
CA MET A 165 -7.21 -13.77 -9.21
C MET A 165 -6.64 -12.37 -8.89
N ARG A 166 -6.35 -11.55 -9.91
CA ARG A 166 -5.97 -10.14 -9.72
C ARG A 166 -7.08 -9.35 -9.01
N LEU A 167 -8.33 -9.54 -9.39
CA LEU A 167 -9.47 -8.89 -8.74
C LEU A 167 -9.61 -9.30 -7.26
N ALA A 168 -9.35 -10.57 -6.93
CA ALA A 168 -9.31 -11.03 -5.54
C ALA A 168 -8.22 -10.30 -4.74
N SER A 169 -7.00 -10.19 -5.28
CA SER A 169 -5.93 -9.37 -4.68
C SER A 169 -6.36 -7.92 -4.47
N ALA A 170 -7.01 -7.31 -5.47
CA ALA A 170 -7.54 -5.95 -5.40
C ALA A 170 -8.59 -5.78 -4.30
N VAL A 171 -9.49 -6.75 -4.12
CA VAL A 171 -10.50 -6.74 -3.04
C VAL A 171 -9.85 -6.76 -1.66
N LEU A 172 -8.87 -7.65 -1.44
CA LEU A 172 -8.14 -7.72 -0.18
C LEU A 172 -7.43 -6.38 0.12
N CYS A 173 -6.67 -5.87 -0.84
CA CYS A 173 -5.93 -4.62 -0.69
C CYS A 173 -6.85 -3.42 -0.46
N ALA A 174 -7.95 -3.33 -1.23
CA ALA A 174 -8.94 -2.26 -1.08
C ALA A 174 -9.61 -2.26 0.29
N ALA A 175 -9.90 -3.43 0.87
CA ALA A 175 -10.48 -3.55 2.21
C ALA A 175 -9.53 -3.04 3.30
N LEU A 176 -8.23 -3.35 3.19
CA LEU A 176 -7.20 -2.89 4.11
C LEU A 176 -7.00 -1.37 4.00
N LEU A 177 -6.86 -0.84 2.78
CA LEU A 177 -6.70 0.59 2.52
C LEU A 177 -7.94 1.41 2.93
N ALA A 178 -9.15 0.91 2.68
CA ALA A 178 -10.39 1.54 3.16
C ALA A 178 -10.45 1.58 4.70
N SER A 179 -9.97 0.53 5.36
CA SER A 179 -9.87 0.48 6.83
C SER A 179 -8.85 1.50 7.37
N ALA A 180 -7.78 1.76 6.62
CA ALA A 180 -6.82 2.82 6.94
C ALA A 180 -7.44 4.22 6.78
N VAL A 181 -8.23 4.46 5.72
CA VAL A 181 -8.98 5.72 5.53
C VAL A 181 -9.96 5.97 6.68
N VAL A 182 -10.72 4.97 7.10
CA VAL A 182 -11.62 5.13 8.26
C VAL A 182 -10.84 5.45 9.53
N THR A 183 -9.69 4.80 9.73
CA THR A 183 -8.84 5.03 10.91
C THR A 183 -8.25 6.42 10.94
N THR A 184 -7.80 6.95 9.80
CA THR A 184 -7.30 8.33 9.69
C THR A 184 -8.42 9.37 9.80
N ALA A 185 -9.61 9.08 9.29
CA ALA A 185 -10.79 9.95 9.45
C ALA A 185 -11.33 10.00 10.89
N GLU A 186 -10.93 9.08 11.76
CA GLU A 186 -11.24 9.08 13.19
C GLU A 186 -10.36 10.04 14.01
N TRP A 187 -9.36 10.68 13.39
CA TRP A 187 -8.54 11.71 14.06
C TRP A 187 -9.32 13.00 14.29
N ARG A 188 -8.95 13.73 15.35
CA ARG A 188 -9.59 15.01 15.71
C ARG A 188 -9.38 16.06 14.62
N ASN A 189 -8.14 16.19 14.12
CA ASN A 189 -7.82 16.98 12.94
C ASN A 189 -7.42 16.00 11.82
N ARG A 190 -8.32 15.83 10.85
CA ARG A 190 -8.19 14.74 9.88
C ARG A 190 -7.36 15.12 8.66
N ARG A 191 -7.25 16.42 8.34
CA ARG A 191 -6.65 16.87 7.07
C ARG A 191 -5.17 16.48 6.93
N PRO A 192 -4.29 16.72 7.94
CA PRO A 192 -2.88 16.31 7.83
C PRO A 192 -2.72 14.79 7.81
N ALA A 193 -3.48 14.06 8.64
CA ALA A 193 -3.46 12.60 8.68
C ALA A 193 -3.91 11.97 7.35
N MET A 194 -4.99 12.51 6.75
CA MET A 194 -5.48 12.07 5.44
C MET A 194 -4.49 12.41 4.33
N THR A 195 -3.82 13.57 4.41
CA THR A 195 -2.76 13.95 3.46
C THR A 195 -1.62 12.93 3.50
N GLY A 196 -1.15 12.55 4.69
CA GLY A 196 -0.13 11.51 4.85
C GLY A 196 -0.55 10.16 4.27
N LEU A 197 -1.81 9.76 4.44
CA LEU A 197 -2.34 8.52 3.86
C LEU A 197 -2.42 8.57 2.33
N LEU A 198 -2.85 9.69 1.76
CA LEU A 198 -2.93 9.84 0.29
C LEU A 198 -1.53 9.88 -0.35
N VAL A 199 -0.53 10.44 0.35
CA VAL A 199 0.88 10.36 -0.08
C VAL A 199 1.42 8.92 0.02
N ALA A 200 0.99 8.15 1.02
CA ALA A 200 1.36 6.74 1.16
C ALA A 200 0.77 5.83 0.06
N ALA A 201 -0.37 6.22 -0.53
CA ALA A 201 -1.01 5.51 -1.64
C ALA A 201 -0.31 5.82 -2.97
N THR A 202 0.96 5.41 -3.09
CA THR A 202 1.78 5.64 -4.29
C THR A 202 1.20 4.93 -5.52
N PRO A 203 1.53 5.38 -6.74
CA PRO A 203 1.21 4.63 -7.95
C PRO A 203 1.64 3.15 -7.88
N THR A 204 2.84 2.84 -7.37
CA THR A 204 3.29 1.45 -7.19
C THR A 204 2.39 0.67 -6.22
N ALA A 205 1.94 1.27 -5.12
CA ALA A 205 1.04 0.62 -4.17
C ALA A 205 -0.30 0.25 -4.83
N LEU A 206 -0.85 1.15 -5.66
CA LEU A 206 -2.10 0.92 -6.40
C LEU A 206 -1.94 -0.09 -7.54
N PHE A 207 -0.79 -0.06 -8.22
CA PHE A 207 -0.41 -1.05 -9.24
C PHE A 207 -0.36 -2.45 -8.64
N LEU A 208 0.46 -2.66 -7.60
CA LEU A 208 0.64 -3.97 -6.98
C LEU A 208 -0.63 -4.49 -6.29
N ALA A 209 -1.50 -3.61 -5.79
CA ALA A 209 -2.81 -4.00 -5.29
C ALA A 209 -3.68 -4.65 -6.39
N GLY A 210 -3.48 -4.29 -7.65
CA GLY A 210 -4.17 -4.87 -8.81
C GLY A 210 -3.48 -6.11 -9.41
N MET A 211 -2.37 -6.56 -8.84
CA MET A 211 -1.59 -7.70 -9.37
C MET A 211 -1.71 -8.88 -8.42
N VAL A 212 -1.50 -10.10 -8.93
CA VAL A 212 -1.28 -11.25 -8.04
C VAL A 212 0.17 -11.19 -7.58
N ASN A 213 0.42 -10.31 -6.60
CA ASN A 213 1.74 -10.13 -6.02
C ASN A 213 1.61 -9.93 -4.51
N PRO A 214 2.33 -10.72 -3.69
CA PRO A 214 2.29 -10.61 -2.23
C PRO A 214 2.62 -9.20 -1.72
N SER A 215 3.49 -8.45 -2.42
CA SER A 215 3.83 -7.09 -2.04
C SER A 215 2.63 -6.15 -2.07
N GLY A 216 1.62 -6.37 -2.92
CA GLY A 216 0.38 -5.58 -2.89
C GLY A 216 -0.31 -5.68 -1.53
N GLY A 217 -0.49 -6.92 -1.05
CA GLY A 217 -1.06 -7.21 0.27
C GLY A 217 -0.22 -6.66 1.41
N GLU A 218 1.11 -6.83 1.36
CA GLU A 218 2.03 -6.32 2.39
C GLU A 218 1.98 -4.80 2.50
N ILE A 219 1.95 -4.08 1.38
CA ILE A 219 1.90 -2.61 1.37
C ILE A 219 0.58 -2.12 1.95
N ALA A 220 -0.55 -2.67 1.50
CA ALA A 220 -1.87 -2.32 2.01
C ALA A 220 -2.00 -2.62 3.52
N ALA A 221 -1.46 -3.75 3.96
CA ALA A 221 -1.38 -4.12 5.37
C ALA A 221 -0.48 -3.16 6.16
N GLY A 222 0.68 -2.79 5.63
CA GLY A 222 1.59 -1.80 6.22
C GLY A 222 0.92 -0.44 6.41
N VAL A 223 0.18 0.06 5.40
CA VAL A 223 -0.61 1.30 5.50
C VAL A 223 -1.64 1.21 6.64
N LEU A 224 -2.33 0.08 6.78
CA LEU A 224 -3.29 -0.15 7.86
C LEU A 224 -2.61 -0.22 9.24
N VAL A 225 -1.51 -0.96 9.35
CA VAL A 225 -0.71 -1.10 10.58
C VAL A 225 -0.25 0.26 11.05
N TRP A 226 0.43 1.05 10.20
CA TRP A 226 0.89 2.39 10.54
C TRP A 226 -0.28 3.30 10.95
N SER A 227 -1.36 3.33 10.16
CA SER A 227 -2.52 4.18 10.45
C SER A 227 -3.17 3.83 11.78
N ALA A 228 -3.35 2.54 12.09
CA ALA A 228 -3.96 2.07 13.33
C ALA A 228 -3.04 2.21 14.54
N MET A 229 -1.76 1.87 14.40
CA MET A 229 -0.73 2.03 15.42
C MET A 229 -0.63 3.49 15.86
N LEU A 230 -0.48 4.41 14.91
CA LEU A 230 -0.39 5.85 15.19
C LEU A 230 -1.68 6.38 15.82
N ALA A 231 -2.85 5.93 15.36
CA ALA A 231 -4.13 6.34 15.94
C ALA A 231 -4.29 5.86 17.40
N VAL A 232 -3.84 4.65 17.74
CA VAL A 232 -3.86 4.12 19.11
C VAL A 232 -2.88 4.86 20.01
N LEU A 233 -1.65 5.10 19.54
CA LEU A 233 -0.57 5.63 20.38
C LEU A 233 -0.58 7.16 20.51
N ARG A 234 -1.11 7.90 19.51
CA ARG A 234 -1.06 9.37 19.49
C ARG A 234 -2.41 10.05 19.69
N SER A 235 -3.50 9.43 19.25
CA SER A 235 -4.86 9.97 19.38
C SER A 235 -5.76 9.04 20.20
N PRO A 236 -5.38 8.64 21.44
CA PRO A 236 -6.11 7.63 22.21
C PRO A 236 -7.56 8.05 22.46
N ASP A 237 -8.49 7.15 22.12
CA ASP A 237 -9.93 7.31 22.33
C ASP A 237 -10.49 5.99 22.88
N PRO A 238 -10.96 5.95 24.15
CA PRO A 238 -11.46 4.73 24.77
C PRO A 238 -12.61 4.06 24.01
N LEU A 239 -13.44 4.84 23.30
CA LEU A 239 -14.60 4.33 22.55
C LEU A 239 -14.19 3.67 21.22
N LEU A 240 -13.04 4.07 20.68
CA LEU A 240 -12.53 3.56 19.39
C LEU A 240 -11.43 2.50 19.56
N LEU A 241 -10.88 2.38 20.75
CA LEU A 241 -9.67 1.60 21.02
C LEU A 241 -9.77 0.15 20.54
N ASN A 242 -10.83 -0.59 20.88
CA ASN A 242 -10.99 -1.98 20.46
C ASN A 242 -11.07 -2.12 18.92
N ARG A 243 -11.73 -1.18 18.24
CA ARG A 243 -11.84 -1.19 16.78
C ARG A 243 -10.50 -0.90 16.11
N ARG A 244 -9.72 0.03 16.67
CA ARG A 244 -8.38 0.34 16.18
C ARG A 244 -7.40 -0.81 16.44
N LEU A 245 -7.51 -1.47 17.59
CA LEU A 245 -6.76 -2.70 17.88
C LEU A 245 -7.12 -3.83 16.93
N ALA A 246 -8.41 -4.00 16.59
CA ALA A 246 -8.82 -4.99 15.60
C ALA A 246 -8.23 -4.71 14.22
N ARG A 247 -8.25 -3.44 13.76
CA ARG A 247 -7.62 -3.05 12.49
C ARG A 247 -6.10 -3.26 12.51
N LEU A 248 -5.45 -2.91 13.63
CA LEU A 248 -4.01 -3.14 13.82
C LEU A 248 -3.67 -4.64 13.79
N GLY A 249 -4.45 -5.45 14.49
CA GLY A 249 -4.26 -6.90 14.54
C GLY A 249 -4.50 -7.56 13.18
N ILE A 250 -5.59 -7.23 12.48
CA ILE A 250 -5.88 -7.72 11.12
C ILE A 250 -4.77 -7.32 10.15
N GLY A 251 -4.36 -6.04 10.16
CA GLY A 251 -3.24 -5.58 9.33
C GLY A 251 -1.93 -6.27 9.68
N GLY A 252 -1.65 -6.49 10.96
CA GLY A 252 -0.46 -7.19 11.42
C GLY A 252 -0.43 -8.66 10.99
N LEU A 253 -1.56 -9.38 11.09
CA LEU A 253 -1.66 -10.77 10.64
C LEU A 253 -1.37 -10.88 9.14
N VAL A 254 -2.03 -10.07 8.31
CA VAL A 254 -1.77 -10.07 6.86
C VAL A 254 -0.32 -9.73 6.54
N LEU A 255 0.27 -8.73 7.22
CA LEU A 255 1.65 -8.34 6.99
C LEU A 255 2.64 -9.46 7.34
N ILE A 256 2.46 -10.12 8.48
CA ILE A 256 3.35 -11.18 8.98
C ILE A 256 3.19 -12.49 8.19
N ASP A 257 1.96 -12.84 7.80
CA ASP A 257 1.63 -14.11 7.15
C ASP A 257 1.93 -14.15 5.65
N ILE A 258 2.39 -13.06 5.04
CA ILE A 258 2.79 -13.07 3.62
C ILE A 258 4.25 -13.48 3.45
N ARG A 259 5.16 -12.83 4.18
CA ARG A 259 6.61 -13.08 4.16
C ARG A 259 7.25 -12.82 5.53
N PRO A 260 8.37 -13.49 5.87
CA PRO A 260 9.08 -13.27 7.13
C PRO A 260 9.52 -11.82 7.38
N LEU A 261 9.84 -11.07 6.32
CA LEU A 261 10.18 -9.64 6.41
C LEU A 261 9.04 -8.78 6.97
N GLY A 262 7.79 -9.22 6.85
CA GLY A 262 6.63 -8.54 7.43
C GLY A 262 6.73 -8.37 8.95
N LEU A 263 7.35 -9.34 9.65
CA LEU A 263 7.60 -9.23 11.10
C LEU A 263 8.57 -8.07 11.40
N LEU A 264 9.63 -7.93 10.60
CA LEU A 264 10.60 -6.84 10.75
C LEU A 264 9.92 -5.47 10.53
N TRP A 265 9.08 -5.36 9.50
CA TRP A 265 8.34 -4.12 9.21
C TRP A 265 7.31 -3.78 10.28
N PHE A 266 6.60 -4.77 10.81
CA PHE A 266 5.69 -4.58 11.94
C PHE A 266 6.44 -4.12 13.19
N ALA A 267 7.55 -4.78 13.53
CA ALA A 267 8.38 -4.42 14.68
C ALA A 267 8.95 -3.01 14.55
N GLY A 268 9.47 -2.65 13.37
CA GLY A 268 9.95 -1.29 13.08
C GLY A 268 8.86 -0.24 13.25
N ALA A 269 7.65 -0.50 12.72
CA ALA A 269 6.51 0.39 12.90
C ALA A 269 6.10 0.53 14.37
N ALA A 270 6.13 -0.55 15.15
CA ALA A 270 5.85 -0.54 16.58
C ALA A 270 6.88 0.28 17.37
N VAL A 271 8.17 0.07 17.12
CA VAL A 271 9.27 0.81 17.77
C VAL A 271 9.12 2.31 17.50
N VAL A 272 8.97 2.71 16.24
CA VAL A 272 8.80 4.12 15.87
C VAL A 272 7.51 4.71 16.44
N GLY A 273 6.41 3.96 16.39
CA GLY A 273 5.14 4.38 16.99
C GLY A 273 5.26 4.64 18.49
N LEU A 274 6.01 3.79 19.21
CA LEU A 274 6.26 3.93 20.64
C LEU A 274 7.17 5.12 20.96
N LEU A 275 8.18 5.43 20.14
CA LEU A 275 9.00 6.64 20.31
C LEU A 275 8.14 7.92 20.26
N GLY A 276 7.13 7.93 19.39
CA GLY A 276 6.22 9.07 19.20
C GLY A 276 4.98 9.09 20.11
N HIS A 277 4.81 8.16 21.05
CA HIS A 277 3.54 8.02 21.75
C HIS A 277 3.14 9.26 22.58
N ARG A 278 1.83 9.44 22.79
CA ARG A 278 1.28 10.48 23.66
C ARG A 278 1.38 10.02 25.12
N ARG A 279 1.87 10.90 26.01
CA ARG A 279 1.95 10.59 27.46
C ARG A 279 0.58 10.14 27.97
N GLY A 280 0.57 9.02 28.71
CA GLY A 280 -0.65 8.41 29.23
C GLY A 280 -1.40 7.48 28.26
N ALA A 281 -0.98 7.33 27.00
CA ALA A 281 -1.64 6.42 26.05
C ALA A 281 -1.41 4.93 26.36
N LEU A 282 -0.26 4.56 26.94
CA LEU A 282 0.12 3.17 27.16
C LEU A 282 -0.66 2.49 28.29
N ARG A 283 -0.92 3.18 29.40
CA ARG A 283 -1.59 2.58 30.57
C ARG A 283 -3.02 2.09 30.24
N PRO A 284 -3.89 2.87 29.56
CA PRO A 284 -5.19 2.38 29.11
C PRO A 284 -5.08 1.25 28.11
N LEU A 285 -4.09 1.31 27.20
CA LEU A 285 -3.83 0.29 26.18
C LEU A 285 -3.48 -1.06 26.79
N LEU A 286 -2.51 -1.10 27.71
CA LEU A 286 -2.05 -2.32 28.39
C LEU A 286 -3.14 -2.97 29.26
N ARG A 287 -4.12 -2.18 29.72
CA ARG A 287 -5.28 -2.68 30.48
C ARG A 287 -6.38 -3.29 29.60
N ARG A 288 -6.28 -3.22 28.27
CA ARG A 288 -7.30 -3.81 27.37
C ARG A 288 -6.96 -5.26 27.05
N LYS A 289 -7.89 -6.17 27.37
CA LYS A 289 -7.80 -7.60 26.98
C LYS A 289 -7.63 -7.79 25.47
N ALA A 290 -8.26 -6.93 24.67
CA ALA A 290 -8.14 -6.96 23.22
C ALA A 290 -6.70 -6.82 22.72
N LEU A 291 -5.86 -6.01 23.38
CA LEU A 291 -4.45 -5.88 23.01
C LEU A 291 -3.76 -7.25 23.10
N TRP A 292 -3.87 -7.90 24.25
CA TRP A 292 -3.22 -9.18 24.51
C TRP A 292 -3.74 -10.31 23.61
N ALA A 293 -5.05 -10.31 23.31
CA ALA A 293 -5.61 -11.26 22.35
C ALA A 293 -4.98 -11.10 20.96
N TRP A 294 -4.86 -9.87 20.46
CA TRP A 294 -4.19 -9.62 19.18
C TRP A 294 -2.69 -9.91 19.24
N THR A 295 -2.00 -9.57 20.33
CA THR A 295 -0.58 -9.90 20.51
C THR A 295 -0.35 -11.41 20.48
N LEU A 296 -1.22 -12.21 21.12
CA LEU A 296 -1.15 -13.66 21.08
C LEU A 296 -1.35 -14.19 19.66
N LEU A 297 -2.37 -13.71 18.94
CA LEU A 297 -2.62 -14.11 17.55
C LEU A 297 -1.46 -13.75 16.63
N LEU A 298 -0.89 -12.55 16.77
CA LEU A 298 0.29 -12.13 16.02
C LEU A 298 1.52 -12.97 16.36
N GLY A 299 1.67 -13.38 17.63
CA GLY A 299 2.73 -14.29 18.06
C GLY A 299 2.60 -15.68 17.43
N ILE A 300 1.39 -16.23 17.36
CA ILE A 300 1.09 -17.51 16.71
C ILE A 300 1.38 -17.43 15.20
N ALA A 301 0.89 -16.37 14.54
CA ALA A 301 1.15 -16.12 13.13
C ALA A 301 2.65 -16.00 12.84
N SER A 302 3.38 -15.25 13.66
CA SER A 302 4.84 -15.11 13.54
C SER A 302 5.57 -16.44 13.68
N ALA A 303 5.18 -17.26 14.67
CA ALA A 303 5.75 -18.58 14.87
C ALA A 303 5.46 -19.50 13.67
N GLY A 304 4.23 -19.48 13.16
CA GLY A 304 3.83 -20.24 11.97
C GLY A 304 4.60 -19.83 10.71
N ALA A 305 4.71 -18.53 10.45
CA ALA A 305 5.44 -17.99 9.30
C ALA A 305 6.95 -18.31 9.36
N LEU A 306 7.56 -18.21 10.54
CA LEU A 306 8.97 -18.56 10.74
C LEU A 306 9.22 -20.07 10.61
N LEU A 307 8.33 -20.90 11.16
CA LEU A 307 8.42 -22.35 11.04
C LEU A 307 8.27 -22.79 9.58
N TRP A 308 7.31 -22.19 8.85
CA TRP A 308 7.14 -22.40 7.41
C TRP A 308 8.41 -22.03 6.65
N SER A 309 8.92 -20.82 6.86
CA SER A 309 10.11 -20.33 6.16
C SER A 309 11.36 -21.16 6.45
N ARG A 310 11.49 -21.73 7.66
CA ARG A 310 12.63 -22.55 8.05
C ARG A 310 12.59 -23.95 7.46
N ASN A 311 11.40 -24.53 7.33
CA ASN A 311 11.23 -25.92 6.90
C ASN A 311 11.09 -26.08 5.38
N HIS A 312 10.93 -24.98 4.63
CA HIS A 312 10.82 -25.06 3.17
C HIS A 312 12.21 -25.32 2.54
N PRO A 313 12.39 -26.42 1.80
CA PRO A 313 13.67 -26.77 1.19
C PRO A 313 14.11 -25.72 0.16
N ASP A 314 15.41 -25.48 0.09
CA ASP A 314 16.03 -24.57 -0.89
C ASP A 314 17.48 -24.99 -1.12
N HIS A 315 17.70 -25.76 -2.18
CA HIS A 315 19.05 -26.11 -2.65
C HIS A 315 19.46 -25.30 -3.89
N SER A 316 19.01 -24.04 -3.99
CA SER A 316 19.44 -23.14 -5.07
C SER A 316 20.97 -23.01 -5.10
N VAL A 317 21.54 -23.16 -6.30
CA VAL A 317 22.97 -22.92 -6.59
C VAL A 317 23.08 -21.57 -7.28
N ILE A 318 23.38 -20.54 -6.49
CA ILE A 318 23.52 -19.17 -6.99
C ILE A 318 25.01 -18.88 -7.23
N THR A 319 25.39 -18.81 -8.50
CA THR A 319 26.74 -18.44 -8.92
C THR A 319 26.78 -16.92 -9.05
N LEU A 320 27.59 -16.28 -8.20
CA LEU A 320 27.74 -14.83 -8.20
C LEU A 320 28.96 -14.42 -9.04
N PRO A 321 28.92 -13.26 -9.71
CA PRO A 321 30.11 -12.70 -10.34
C PRO A 321 31.24 -12.50 -9.33
N ASP A 322 32.50 -12.63 -9.77
CA ASP A 322 33.68 -12.47 -8.91
C ASP A 322 33.72 -11.13 -8.16
N TRP A 323 33.15 -10.07 -8.74
CA TRP A 323 33.08 -8.76 -8.11
C TRP A 323 32.04 -8.69 -6.99
N TYR A 324 31.02 -9.56 -6.98
CA TYR A 324 29.95 -9.60 -5.98
C TYR A 324 30.20 -10.73 -4.96
N ASN A 325 31.36 -10.69 -4.32
CA ASN A 325 31.89 -11.81 -3.51
C ASN A 325 31.84 -11.58 -1.98
N SER A 326 31.35 -10.42 -1.52
CA SER A 326 31.40 -10.06 -0.09
C SER A 326 30.18 -9.25 0.39
N PRO A 327 29.82 -9.36 1.69
CA PRO A 327 28.74 -8.58 2.29
C PRO A 327 28.88 -7.06 2.12
N SER A 328 30.11 -6.54 2.16
CA SER A 328 30.38 -5.10 2.01
C SER A 328 30.12 -4.62 0.59
N VAL A 329 30.47 -5.41 -0.43
CA VAL A 329 30.12 -5.10 -1.82
C VAL A 329 28.61 -5.16 -2.01
N ALA A 330 27.93 -6.18 -1.48
CA ALA A 330 26.47 -6.27 -1.54
C ALA A 330 25.79 -5.06 -0.89
N ALA A 331 26.26 -4.62 0.28
CA ALA A 331 25.79 -3.41 0.93
C ALA A 331 26.01 -2.17 0.05
N LYS A 332 27.21 -2.02 -0.52
CA LYS A 332 27.55 -0.89 -1.39
C LYS A 332 26.66 -0.84 -2.63
N VAL A 333 26.49 -1.96 -3.33
CA VAL A 333 25.65 -2.05 -4.53
C VAL A 333 24.20 -1.69 -4.20
N ALA A 334 23.68 -2.23 -3.09
CA ALA A 334 22.34 -1.90 -2.64
C ALA A 334 22.21 -0.41 -2.24
N PHE A 335 23.24 0.18 -1.65
CA PHE A 335 23.27 1.60 -1.32
C PHE A 335 23.31 2.47 -2.57
N ASP A 336 24.14 2.12 -3.56
CA ASP A 336 24.24 2.82 -4.85
C ASP A 336 22.89 2.79 -5.60
N ASN A 337 22.12 1.71 -5.46
CA ASN A 337 20.76 1.56 -6.01
C ASN A 337 19.64 2.25 -5.19
N SER A 338 19.96 2.98 -4.11
CA SER A 338 18.93 3.57 -3.23
C SER A 338 17.95 4.48 -3.98
N MET A 339 18.43 5.25 -4.95
CA MET A 339 17.57 6.13 -5.75
C MET A 339 16.62 5.34 -6.64
N ASP A 340 17.09 4.23 -7.22
CA ASP A 340 16.23 3.34 -8.01
C ASP A 340 15.18 2.68 -7.14
N TYR A 341 15.52 2.24 -5.92
CA TYR A 341 14.54 1.73 -4.98
C TYR A 341 13.47 2.78 -4.63
N ILE A 342 13.85 4.05 -4.42
CA ILE A 342 12.89 5.13 -4.17
C ILE A 342 11.98 5.36 -5.38
N HIS A 343 12.54 5.37 -6.60
CA HIS A 343 11.75 5.47 -7.82
C HIS A 343 10.76 4.30 -7.96
N GLN A 344 11.19 3.07 -7.66
CA GLN A 344 10.34 1.88 -7.64
C GLN A 344 9.22 1.98 -6.60
N MET A 345 9.46 2.56 -5.41
CA MET A 345 8.43 2.75 -4.38
C MET A 345 7.34 3.75 -4.82
N ILE A 346 7.68 4.72 -5.67
CA ILE A 346 6.74 5.73 -6.16
C ILE A 346 6.03 5.22 -7.41
N GLY A 347 6.80 4.86 -8.44
CA GLY A 347 6.29 4.41 -9.72
C GLY A 347 7.44 3.92 -10.59
N TRP A 348 7.47 2.62 -10.83
CA TRP A 348 8.27 1.98 -11.87
C TRP A 348 7.60 0.64 -12.16
N PHE A 349 6.85 0.59 -13.26
CA PHE A 349 5.87 -0.46 -13.52
C PHE A 349 6.37 -1.47 -14.54
N GLY A 350 5.52 -2.45 -14.85
CA GLY A 350 5.90 -3.57 -15.70
C GLY A 350 6.96 -4.42 -14.98
N TRP A 351 7.90 -4.93 -15.76
CA TRP A 351 9.09 -5.62 -15.26
C TRP A 351 10.18 -4.62 -14.85
N LEU A 352 9.84 -3.55 -14.11
CA LEU A 352 10.78 -2.45 -13.83
C LEU A 352 11.41 -1.86 -15.10
N ASP A 353 10.61 -1.76 -16.15
CA ASP A 353 10.99 -1.23 -17.45
C ASP A 353 10.07 -0.09 -17.89
N THR A 354 8.96 0.13 -17.19
CA THR A 354 7.99 1.19 -17.47
C THR A 354 8.12 2.33 -16.49
N LYS A 355 9.00 3.28 -16.79
CA LYS A 355 9.15 4.49 -15.97
C LYS A 355 7.94 5.41 -16.16
N PRO A 356 7.35 5.98 -15.09
CA PRO A 356 6.31 7.00 -15.22
C PRO A 356 6.89 8.28 -15.82
N PRO A 357 6.03 9.25 -16.21
CA PRO A 357 6.47 10.61 -16.46
C PRO A 357 7.23 11.16 -15.24
N VAL A 358 8.39 11.78 -15.46
CA VAL A 358 9.32 12.25 -14.40
C VAL A 358 8.64 13.13 -13.36
N VAL A 359 7.65 13.93 -13.76
CA VAL A 359 6.83 14.76 -12.86
C VAL A 359 6.19 13.96 -11.72
N THR A 360 5.91 12.67 -11.93
CA THR A 360 5.38 11.76 -10.91
C THR A 360 6.35 11.64 -9.74
N TRP A 361 7.64 11.39 -10.00
CA TRP A 361 8.66 11.29 -8.97
C TRP A 361 8.90 12.64 -8.26
N VAL A 362 8.94 13.73 -9.02
CA VAL A 362 9.13 15.08 -8.45
C VAL A 362 7.99 15.48 -7.51
N VAL A 363 6.73 15.28 -7.93
CA VAL A 363 5.56 15.62 -7.12
C VAL A 363 5.48 14.75 -5.87
N TRP A 364 5.78 13.44 -5.98
CA TRP A 364 5.72 12.54 -4.82
C TRP A 364 6.83 12.82 -3.80
N THR A 365 8.07 12.97 -4.26
CA THR A 365 9.20 13.31 -3.37
C THR A 365 9.03 14.69 -2.76
N GLY A 366 8.53 15.68 -3.52
CA GLY A 366 8.16 16.99 -3.02
C GLY A 366 7.08 16.94 -1.93
N ALA A 367 6.05 16.10 -2.10
CA ALA A 367 5.01 15.92 -1.09
C ALA A 367 5.53 15.29 0.21
N VAL A 368 6.35 14.24 0.11
CA VAL A 368 7.00 13.61 1.27
C VAL A 368 7.93 14.60 1.97
N GLY A 369 8.77 15.30 1.19
CA GLY A 369 9.70 16.32 1.67
C GLY A 369 8.99 17.47 2.40
N LEU A 370 7.90 17.99 1.83
CA LEU A 370 7.07 19.02 2.45
C LEU A 370 6.53 18.56 3.81
N LEU A 371 5.93 17.36 3.88
CA LEU A 371 5.41 16.82 5.14
C LEU A 371 6.51 16.58 6.18
N ALA A 372 7.69 16.12 5.75
CA ALA A 372 8.84 15.94 6.63
C ALA A 372 9.37 17.28 7.16
N VAL A 373 9.53 18.29 6.30
CA VAL A 373 9.97 19.64 6.68
C VAL A 373 8.96 20.28 7.65
N LEU A 374 7.66 20.22 7.36
CA LEU A 374 6.62 20.71 8.27
C LEU A 374 6.70 20.02 9.64
N THR A 375 7.00 18.72 9.66
CA THR A 375 7.19 17.98 10.91
C THR A 375 8.41 18.48 11.68
N VAL A 376 9.55 18.60 11.02
CA VAL A 376 10.80 19.03 11.65
C VAL A 376 10.72 20.45 12.20
N VAL A 377 10.06 21.35 11.47
CA VAL A 377 9.95 22.78 11.82
C VAL A 377 8.92 23.04 12.93
N PHE A 378 7.75 22.38 12.89
CA PHE A 378 6.62 22.76 13.75
C PHE A 378 6.30 21.78 14.89
N CYS A 379 6.92 20.60 14.90
CA CYS A 379 6.64 19.54 15.88
C CYS A 379 7.81 19.35 16.87
N ARG A 380 7.67 18.39 17.79
CA ARG A 380 8.65 18.19 18.87
C ARG A 380 9.90 17.50 18.33
N ARG A 381 11.06 17.74 18.94
CA ARG A 381 12.33 17.06 18.59
C ARG A 381 12.22 15.53 18.53
N ARG A 382 11.44 14.93 19.44
CA ARG A 382 11.16 13.48 19.44
C ARG A 382 10.40 13.01 18.18
N ASP A 383 9.52 13.85 17.65
CA ASP A 383 8.75 13.54 16.45
C ASP A 383 9.65 13.69 15.21
N SER A 384 10.51 14.71 15.19
CA SER A 384 11.56 14.88 14.18
C SER A 384 12.55 13.71 14.18
N LEU A 385 12.95 13.21 15.36
CA LEU A 385 13.80 12.03 15.50
C LEU A 385 13.10 10.79 14.93
N ALA A 386 11.81 10.58 15.22
CA ALA A 386 11.06 9.46 14.67
C ALA A 386 10.99 9.50 13.13
N VAL A 387 10.75 10.68 12.55
CA VAL A 387 10.78 10.89 11.09
C VAL A 387 12.18 10.61 10.52
N PHE A 388 13.23 11.12 11.17
CA PHE A 388 14.61 10.88 10.78
C PHE A 388 14.96 9.38 10.81
N LEU A 389 14.60 8.65 11.87
CA LEU A 389 14.85 7.22 12.00
C LEU A 389 14.15 6.40 10.91
N VAL A 390 12.91 6.76 10.54
CA VAL A 390 12.22 6.10 9.41
C VAL A 390 12.94 6.41 8.10
N ALA A 391 13.32 7.66 7.84
CA ALA A 391 14.04 8.04 6.63
C ALA A 391 15.39 7.32 6.51
N VAL A 392 16.15 7.24 7.60
CA VAL A 392 17.40 6.48 7.68
C VAL A 392 17.12 4.99 7.46
N GLY A 393 16.08 4.43 8.05
CA GLY A 393 15.68 3.05 7.84
C GLY A 393 15.33 2.74 6.38
N ILE A 394 14.68 3.67 5.66
CA ILE A 394 14.38 3.52 4.24
C ILE A 394 15.66 3.39 3.38
N VAL A 395 16.72 4.11 3.75
CA VAL A 395 17.99 4.09 3.00
C VAL A 395 18.90 2.95 3.44
N LEU A 396 18.97 2.65 4.74
CA LEU A 396 19.94 1.69 5.29
C LEU A 396 19.41 0.26 5.43
N ALA A 397 18.10 0.04 5.45
CA ALA A 397 17.56 -1.32 5.54
C ALA A 397 17.89 -2.18 4.31
N PRO A 398 17.79 -1.69 3.05
CA PRO A 398 18.17 -2.50 1.89
C PRO A 398 19.65 -2.91 1.87
N PRO A 399 20.63 -1.99 2.11
CA PRO A 399 22.03 -2.38 2.25
C PRO A 399 22.27 -3.40 3.35
N ALA A 400 21.66 -3.23 4.53
CA ALA A 400 21.82 -4.17 5.63
C ALA A 400 21.25 -5.56 5.31
N ALA A 401 20.06 -5.60 4.69
CA ALA A 401 19.44 -6.85 4.28
C ALA A 401 20.25 -7.57 3.18
N GLN A 402 20.72 -6.83 2.18
CA GLN A 402 21.56 -7.40 1.11
C GLN A 402 22.93 -7.85 1.61
N ALA A 403 23.53 -7.16 2.58
CA ALA A 403 24.76 -7.62 3.21
C ALA A 403 24.54 -8.96 3.93
N ALA A 404 23.43 -9.09 4.67
CA ALA A 404 23.09 -10.31 5.41
C ALA A 404 22.74 -11.49 4.48
N GLN A 405 22.25 -11.20 3.28
CA GLN A 405 21.80 -12.19 2.30
C GLN A 405 22.61 -12.14 1.00
N TYR A 406 23.89 -11.74 1.05
CA TYR A 406 24.68 -11.49 -0.15
C TYR A 406 24.79 -12.71 -1.08
N HIS A 407 24.73 -13.92 -0.53
CA HIS A 407 24.73 -15.18 -1.29
C HIS A 407 23.53 -15.32 -2.26
N LEU A 408 22.46 -14.53 -2.08
CA LEU A 408 21.30 -14.52 -2.98
C LEU A 408 21.49 -13.63 -4.22
N GLY A 409 22.56 -12.83 -4.27
CA GLY A 409 22.79 -11.86 -5.34
C GLY A 409 22.01 -10.54 -5.19
N PRO A 410 22.07 -9.65 -6.19
CA PRO A 410 21.40 -8.36 -6.16
C PRO A 410 19.88 -8.48 -6.40
N VAL A 411 19.14 -9.05 -5.45
CA VAL A 411 17.70 -9.37 -5.58
C VAL A 411 16.73 -8.31 -5.04
N TRP A 412 17.22 -7.27 -4.37
CA TRP A 412 16.36 -6.30 -3.70
C TRP A 412 15.58 -5.40 -4.67
N GLN A 413 14.33 -5.10 -4.32
CA GLN A 413 13.47 -4.15 -5.04
C GLN A 413 12.75 -3.24 -4.06
N GLY A 414 12.43 -2.01 -4.49
CA GLY A 414 11.79 -0.99 -3.67
C GLY A 414 10.48 -1.45 -3.02
N ARG A 415 9.70 -2.29 -3.73
CA ARG A 415 8.43 -2.85 -3.22
C ARG A 415 8.57 -3.65 -1.92
N TYR A 416 9.74 -4.26 -1.64
CA TYR A 416 9.94 -5.07 -0.44
C TYR A 416 10.03 -4.24 0.84
N LEU A 417 10.45 -2.98 0.74
CA LEU A 417 10.56 -2.05 1.86
C LEU A 417 9.30 -1.19 2.04
N MET A 418 8.45 -1.10 1.02
CA MET A 418 7.27 -0.24 1.03
C MET A 418 6.35 -0.42 2.26
N PRO A 419 6.09 -1.63 2.81
CA PRO A 419 5.27 -1.77 4.02
C PRO A 419 5.79 -0.95 5.21
N PHE A 420 7.12 -0.77 5.30
CA PHE A 420 7.75 0.13 6.26
C PHE A 420 7.80 1.58 5.74
N ALA A 421 8.20 1.80 4.47
CA ALA A 421 8.42 3.13 3.90
C ALA A 421 7.15 4.00 3.83
N VAL A 422 5.96 3.41 3.61
CA VAL A 422 4.67 4.11 3.68
C VAL A 422 4.42 4.73 5.06
N GLY A 423 5.13 4.26 6.08
CA GLY A 423 5.14 4.82 7.42
C GLY A 423 5.63 6.26 7.50
N LEU A 424 6.55 6.68 6.61
CA LEU A 424 7.10 8.04 6.63
C LEU A 424 6.03 9.12 6.42
N PRO A 425 5.27 9.15 5.30
CA PRO A 425 4.22 10.13 5.13
C PRO A 425 3.06 9.97 6.12
N LEU A 426 2.73 8.73 6.54
CA LEU A 426 1.71 8.47 7.56
C LEU A 426 2.11 9.05 8.93
N LEU A 427 3.35 8.86 9.35
CA LEU A 427 3.91 9.40 10.59
C LEU A 427 3.90 10.92 10.56
N CYS A 428 4.41 11.55 9.48
CA CYS A 428 4.36 13.00 9.32
C CYS A 428 2.93 13.53 9.41
N GLY A 429 1.99 12.94 8.67
CA GLY A 429 0.57 13.33 8.70
C GLY A 429 -0.05 13.20 10.10
N ALA A 430 0.23 12.10 10.80
CA ALA A 430 -0.25 11.85 12.16
C ALA A 430 0.33 12.83 13.19
N VAL A 431 1.63 13.11 13.12
CA VAL A 431 2.31 14.07 14.00
C VAL A 431 1.75 15.47 13.77
N LEU A 432 1.61 15.89 12.51
CA LEU A 432 1.07 17.21 12.16
C LEU A 432 -0.39 17.34 12.59
N ALA A 433 -1.19 16.27 12.47
CA ALA A 433 -2.57 16.22 12.95
C ALA A 433 -2.66 16.39 14.49
N ASP A 434 -1.81 15.68 15.25
CA ASP A 434 -1.72 15.80 16.71
C ASP A 434 -1.26 17.21 17.12
N ARG A 435 -0.28 17.78 16.41
CA ARG A 435 0.24 19.12 16.65
C ARG A 435 -0.82 20.18 16.39
N ALA A 436 -1.53 20.09 15.27
CA ALA A 436 -2.61 20.99 14.92
C ALA A 436 -3.78 20.91 15.92
N ALA A 437 -4.06 19.72 16.47
CA ALA A 437 -5.08 19.55 17.51
C ALA A 437 -4.66 20.07 18.90
N SER A 438 -3.36 20.21 19.16
CA SER A 438 -2.78 20.56 20.47
C SER A 438 -2.24 22.00 20.52
N GLY A 439 -2.83 22.93 19.76
CA GLY A 439 -2.43 24.35 19.76
C GLY A 439 -1.13 24.62 18.99
N GLY A 440 -0.87 23.87 17.91
CA GLY A 440 0.18 24.19 16.95
C GLY A 440 -0.11 25.48 16.16
N PRO A 441 0.83 25.89 15.29
CA PRO A 441 0.65 27.06 14.44
C PRO A 441 -0.60 26.92 13.56
N ALA A 442 -1.29 28.04 13.33
CA ALA A 442 -2.51 28.12 12.53
C ALA A 442 -2.18 28.05 11.02
N LEU A 443 -1.63 26.92 10.58
CA LEU A 443 -1.33 26.67 9.18
C LEU A 443 -2.62 26.53 8.35
N PRO A 444 -2.62 26.98 7.08
CA PRO A 444 -3.78 26.85 6.20
C PRO A 444 -3.92 25.41 5.68
N TRP A 445 -4.20 24.46 6.58
CA TRP A 445 -4.20 23.02 6.30
C TRP A 445 -5.03 22.63 5.07
N ARG A 446 -6.18 23.27 4.87
CA ARG A 446 -7.00 23.04 3.67
C ARG A 446 -6.26 23.38 2.37
N ARG A 447 -5.47 24.47 2.34
CA ARG A 447 -4.66 24.85 1.17
C ARG A 447 -3.48 23.90 1.01
N ILE A 448 -2.76 23.60 2.10
CA ILE A 448 -1.64 22.65 2.08
C ILE A 448 -2.09 21.29 1.55
N THR A 449 -3.17 20.75 2.11
CA THR A 449 -3.78 19.50 1.64
C THR A 449 -4.14 19.61 0.16
N ALA A 450 -4.80 20.67 -0.30
CA ALA A 450 -5.14 20.85 -1.72
C ALA A 450 -3.89 20.85 -2.62
N THR A 451 -2.87 21.62 -2.26
CA THR A 451 -1.60 21.74 -2.99
C THR A 451 -0.84 20.41 -3.07
N VAL A 452 -1.04 19.52 -2.09
CA VAL A 452 -0.43 18.19 -2.10
C VAL A 452 -1.29 17.19 -2.87
N VAL A 453 -2.54 16.98 -2.45
CA VAL A 453 -3.32 15.82 -2.92
C VAL A 453 -3.85 15.97 -4.35
N ILE A 454 -4.09 17.20 -4.82
CA ILE A 454 -4.58 17.42 -6.19
C ILE A 454 -3.50 17.08 -7.22
N PRO A 455 -2.26 17.62 -7.13
CA PRO A 455 -1.19 17.18 -8.03
C PRO A 455 -0.91 15.68 -7.94
N LEU A 456 -0.93 15.08 -6.75
CA LEU A 456 -0.76 13.63 -6.58
C LEU A 456 -1.81 12.86 -7.38
N ALA A 457 -3.09 13.21 -7.30
CA ALA A 457 -4.13 12.55 -8.08
C ALA A 457 -3.87 12.68 -9.59
N LEU A 458 -3.48 13.87 -10.07
CA LEU A 458 -3.22 14.12 -11.49
C LEU A 458 -2.02 13.32 -12.02
N VAL A 459 -0.89 13.33 -11.31
CA VAL A 459 0.30 12.57 -11.74
C VAL A 459 0.09 11.06 -11.60
N ASN A 460 -0.77 10.63 -10.68
CA ASN A 460 -1.14 9.22 -10.53
C ASN A 460 -1.96 8.74 -11.75
N VAL A 461 -2.90 9.56 -12.24
CA VAL A 461 -3.61 9.30 -13.51
C VAL A 461 -2.65 9.31 -14.71
N ALA A 462 -1.71 10.25 -14.75
CA ALA A 462 -0.71 10.30 -15.80
C ALA A 462 0.18 9.05 -15.81
N ALA A 463 0.63 8.58 -14.64
CA ALA A 463 1.42 7.36 -14.51
C ALA A 463 0.66 6.11 -14.97
N PHE A 464 -0.63 6.00 -14.61
CA PHE A 464 -1.51 4.94 -15.11
C PHE A 464 -1.63 4.97 -16.63
N TYR A 465 -1.98 6.13 -17.20
CA TYR A 465 -2.15 6.28 -18.64
C TYR A 465 -0.85 5.99 -19.41
N TRP A 466 0.29 6.47 -18.90
CA TRP A 466 1.59 6.27 -19.50
C TRP A 466 1.98 4.78 -19.56
N THR A 467 1.65 4.04 -18.49
CA THR A 467 1.90 2.60 -18.44
C THR A 467 1.00 1.84 -19.40
N LEU A 468 -0.29 2.20 -19.44
CA LEU A 468 -1.24 1.64 -20.39
C LEU A 468 -0.82 1.93 -21.84
N HIS A 469 -0.42 3.17 -22.15
CA HIS A 469 0.12 3.58 -23.44
C HIS A 469 1.32 2.72 -23.87
N ARG A 470 2.28 2.52 -22.96
CA ARG A 470 3.46 1.66 -23.21
C ARG A 470 3.05 0.25 -23.63
N PHE A 471 2.04 -0.36 -23.02
CA PHE A 471 1.58 -1.70 -23.42
C PHE A 471 0.70 -1.71 -24.67
N VAL A 472 -0.10 -0.67 -24.90
CA VAL A 472 -1.06 -0.57 -26.01
C VAL A 472 -0.38 -0.27 -27.35
N VAL A 473 0.60 0.64 -27.37
CA VAL A 473 1.27 1.10 -28.61
C VAL A 473 2.80 1.12 -28.53
N GLY A 474 3.41 0.74 -27.41
CA GLY A 474 4.86 0.91 -27.18
C GLY A 474 5.20 2.33 -26.71
N ALA A 475 6.33 2.48 -26.01
CA ALA A 475 6.74 3.75 -25.40
C ALA A 475 6.99 4.89 -26.41
N THR A 476 7.28 4.57 -27.68
CA THR A 476 7.49 5.54 -28.77
C THR A 476 6.25 5.74 -29.64
N GLY A 477 5.14 5.05 -29.34
CA GLY A 477 3.89 5.16 -30.07
C GLY A 477 3.19 6.50 -29.85
N SER A 478 2.16 6.78 -30.67
CA SER A 478 1.37 8.02 -30.56
C SER A 478 0.75 8.16 -29.17
N LEU A 479 0.79 9.37 -28.60
CA LEU A 479 0.23 9.63 -27.26
C LEU A 479 -1.26 9.31 -27.18
N VAL A 480 -2.01 9.44 -28.27
CA VAL A 480 -3.42 9.02 -28.34
C VAL A 480 -3.47 7.64 -29.00
N ASN A 481 -3.99 6.66 -28.27
CA ASN A 481 -4.06 5.25 -28.69
C ASN A 481 -5.12 4.98 -29.79
N ARG A 482 -5.04 5.69 -30.93
CA ARG A 482 -5.95 5.54 -32.07
C ARG A 482 -5.71 4.22 -32.82
N HIS A 483 -4.46 3.80 -32.93
CA HIS A 483 -4.04 2.54 -33.54
C HIS A 483 -3.47 1.61 -32.47
N ALA A 484 -4.35 1.15 -31.57
CA ALA A 484 -3.99 0.27 -30.47
C ALA A 484 -3.57 -1.11 -31.01
N HIS A 485 -2.36 -1.58 -30.69
CA HIS A 485 -1.89 -2.92 -31.05
C HIS A 485 -2.37 -3.98 -30.04
N TRP A 486 -2.40 -3.62 -28.76
CA TRP A 486 -2.96 -4.41 -27.68
C TRP A 486 -4.13 -3.68 -27.03
N LEU A 487 -5.15 -4.41 -26.57
CA LEU A 487 -6.29 -3.83 -25.87
C LEU A 487 -6.53 -4.57 -24.54
N PRO A 488 -6.68 -3.85 -23.41
CA PRO A 488 -7.14 -4.46 -22.19
C PRO A 488 -8.61 -4.92 -22.34
N PRO A 489 -9.09 -5.90 -21.56
CA PRO A 489 -10.49 -6.30 -21.57
C PRO A 489 -11.42 -5.11 -21.33
N GLY A 490 -12.33 -4.78 -22.24
CA GLY A 490 -13.19 -3.59 -22.12
C GLY A 490 -12.60 -2.29 -22.68
N GLY A 491 -11.37 -2.33 -23.22
CA GLY A 491 -10.74 -1.22 -23.95
C GLY A 491 -10.06 -0.18 -23.04
N TRP A 492 -9.07 0.54 -23.60
CA TRP A 492 -8.23 1.47 -22.84
C TRP A 492 -8.98 2.71 -22.33
N VAL A 493 -10.01 3.17 -23.06
CA VAL A 493 -10.81 4.36 -22.71
C VAL A 493 -11.55 4.16 -21.39
N VAL A 494 -12.20 3.01 -21.22
CA VAL A 494 -13.01 2.68 -20.04
C VAL A 494 -12.15 2.71 -18.78
N TRP A 495 -11.00 2.03 -18.80
CA TRP A 495 -10.12 1.96 -17.64
C TRP A 495 -9.42 3.29 -17.34
N THR A 496 -9.04 4.05 -18.37
CA THR A 496 -8.48 5.40 -18.18
C THR A 496 -9.50 6.32 -17.52
N ALA A 497 -10.76 6.31 -17.99
CA ALA A 497 -11.83 7.12 -17.42
C ALA A 497 -12.16 6.68 -15.98
N LEU A 498 -12.29 5.37 -15.74
CA LEU A 498 -12.56 4.82 -14.40
C LEU A 498 -11.45 5.20 -13.42
N TYR A 499 -10.18 5.02 -13.81
CA TYR A 499 -9.04 5.36 -12.98
C TYR A 499 -8.99 6.86 -12.68
N ALA A 500 -9.19 7.71 -13.69
CA ALA A 500 -9.21 9.16 -13.53
C ALA A 500 -10.29 9.62 -12.55
N VAL A 501 -11.53 9.13 -12.72
CA VAL A 501 -12.63 9.46 -11.82
C VAL A 501 -12.35 8.93 -10.40
N ALA A 502 -11.91 7.70 -10.25
CA ALA A 502 -11.63 7.11 -8.95
C ALA A 502 -10.49 7.85 -8.21
N ALA A 503 -9.42 8.22 -8.90
CA ALA A 503 -8.28 8.94 -8.33
C ALA A 503 -8.68 10.35 -7.86
N LEU A 504 -9.49 11.07 -8.65
CA LEU A 504 -10.00 12.38 -8.30
C LEU A 504 -11.02 12.33 -7.15
N LEU A 505 -11.85 11.29 -7.09
CA LEU A 505 -12.79 11.10 -5.98
C LEU A 505 -12.09 10.64 -4.69
N LEU A 506 -10.96 9.93 -4.79
CA LEU A 506 -10.21 9.43 -3.63
C LEU A 506 -9.68 10.56 -2.74
N VAL A 507 -9.41 11.74 -3.29
CA VAL A 507 -8.91 12.89 -2.52
C VAL A 507 -10.02 13.68 -1.81
N VAL A 508 -11.28 13.47 -2.18
CA VAL A 508 -12.45 14.20 -1.63
C VAL A 508 -12.53 14.12 -0.09
N PRO A 509 -12.37 12.96 0.57
CA PRO A 509 -12.40 12.84 2.03
C PRO A 509 -11.44 13.79 2.77
N ALA A 510 -10.34 14.21 2.14
CA ALA A 510 -9.37 15.14 2.74
C ALA A 510 -9.90 16.58 2.86
N PHE A 511 -10.99 16.92 2.16
CA PHE A 511 -11.62 18.25 2.15
C PHE A 511 -12.85 18.39 3.03
N ALA A 512 -13.18 17.36 3.81
CA ALA A 512 -14.29 17.40 4.77
C ALA A 512 -14.08 18.50 5.83
N SER A 513 -15.19 19.01 6.37
CA SER A 513 -15.20 20.00 7.45
C SER A 513 -14.63 19.38 8.71
N ASP A 514 -13.78 20.06 9.49
CA ASP A 514 -13.27 19.49 10.74
C ASP A 514 -14.39 19.43 11.79
N ARG A 515 -14.37 18.43 12.70
CA ARG A 515 -15.45 18.22 13.69
C ARG A 515 -15.68 19.41 14.64
N GLY A 516 -14.78 20.41 14.65
CA GLY A 516 -14.91 21.64 15.43
C GLY A 516 -15.33 22.88 14.64
N GLU A 517 -15.44 22.80 13.31
CA GLU A 517 -15.80 23.92 12.43
C GLU A 517 -17.31 24.02 12.17
N ASP A 518 -18.14 23.15 12.77
CA ASP A 518 -19.59 23.14 12.56
C ASP A 518 -20.30 23.99 13.64
N PRO A 519 -20.64 25.26 13.35
CA PRO A 519 -21.32 26.14 14.32
C PRO A 519 -22.67 25.56 14.80
N ALA A 520 -23.31 24.70 14.00
CA ALA A 520 -24.56 24.03 14.38
C ALA A 520 -24.36 22.99 15.49
N ALA A 521 -23.20 22.33 15.54
CA ALA A 521 -22.86 21.36 16.58
C ALA A 521 -22.47 22.06 17.91
N ALA A 522 -21.76 23.19 17.82
CA ALA A 522 -21.46 24.04 18.98
C ALA A 522 -22.74 24.62 19.61
N GLY A 523 -23.70 25.06 18.79
CA GLY A 523 -25.01 25.55 19.26
C GLY A 523 -25.86 24.47 19.93
N ARG A 524 -25.81 23.22 19.44
CA ARG A 524 -26.52 22.08 20.07
C ARG A 524 -25.88 21.66 21.39
N ALA A 525 -24.55 21.70 21.49
CA ALA A 525 -23.83 21.42 22.75
C ALA A 525 -24.05 22.53 23.80
N GLY A 526 -24.07 23.80 23.37
CA GLY A 526 -24.41 24.94 24.21
C GLY A 526 -25.85 24.89 24.73
N ARG A 527 -26.83 24.58 23.87
CA ARG A 527 -28.25 24.40 24.28
C ARG A 527 -28.47 23.21 25.21
N ARG A 528 -27.72 22.10 25.05
CA ARG A 528 -27.77 20.97 25.98
C ARG A 528 -27.21 21.33 27.37
N ARG A 529 -26.11 22.09 27.43
CA ARG A 529 -25.56 22.60 28.70
C ARG A 529 -26.47 23.62 29.37
N HIS A 530 -27.17 24.46 28.60
CA HIS A 530 -28.07 25.46 29.14
C HIS A 530 -29.39 24.87 29.65
N ARG A 531 -29.89 23.78 29.05
CA ARG A 531 -31.03 23.02 29.59
C ARG A 531 -30.67 22.26 30.87
N LEU A 532 -29.51 21.60 30.91
CA LEU A 532 -29.07 20.88 32.11
C LEU A 532 -28.81 21.81 33.32
N ARG A 533 -28.54 23.10 33.12
CA ARG A 533 -28.41 24.10 34.20
C ARG A 533 -29.72 24.74 34.63
N ALA A 534 -30.78 24.62 33.83
CA ALA A 534 -32.09 25.19 34.15
C ALA A 534 -32.98 24.24 34.96
N ASP A 535 -32.60 22.96 35.02
CA ASP A 535 -33.34 21.90 35.72
C ASP A 535 -32.75 21.57 37.12
N ASP A 536 -31.73 22.31 37.60
CA ASP A 536 -31.24 22.18 38.97
C ASP A 536 -32.11 23.05 39.91
N PRO A 537 -32.76 22.47 40.95
CA PRO A 537 -33.50 23.25 41.93
C PRO A 537 -32.55 24.11 42.77
N PRO A 538 -32.99 25.28 43.25
CA PRO A 538 -32.15 26.13 44.10
C PRO A 538 -31.78 25.39 45.38
N LEU A 539 -30.47 25.27 45.63
CA LEU A 539 -29.93 24.85 46.92
C LEU A 539 -30.45 25.80 47.99
N ALA A 540 -31.32 25.31 48.86
CA ALA A 540 -31.69 25.98 50.10
C ALA A 540 -30.42 26.17 50.95
N ALA A 541 -30.15 27.43 51.29
CA ALA A 541 -29.22 27.76 52.36
C ALA A 541 -29.78 27.22 53.68
N VAL A 542 -28.95 26.50 54.42
CA VAL A 542 -29.21 26.16 55.82
C VAL A 542 -28.08 26.82 56.61
N ASP A 543 -28.50 27.65 57.55
CA ASP A 543 -27.67 28.31 58.58
C ASP A 543 -26.91 27.32 59.46
#